data_AF-A0ABD3NIK4-F1
#
_entry.id   AF-A0ABD3NIK4-F1
#
_cell.length_a   1.000
_cell.length_b   1.000
_cell.length_c   1.000
_cell.angle_alpha   90.00
_cell.angle_beta   90.00
_cell.angle_gamma   90.00
#
_symmetry.space_group_name_H-M   'P 1'
#
loop_
_entity.id
_entity.type
_entity.pdbx_description
1 polymer ?
#
loop_
_entity_poly.entity_id
_entity_poly.type
_entity_poly.pdbx_seq_one_letter_code
_entity_poly.pdbx_strand_id
1 'polypeptide(L)'
;MIRSRSIPTVLSRAIGDGIHAILLIDANGELLGSYGSPPPTHEPDNAAGILSSVVNPNPLKDWPLDAASIGALISEVAGDYKRLGEELVLLDPENSRRSSEKQMSDDDRQKMMQRESASSGDEGVKESAAAASKGGKEKGSLDSGVNMKSLVIELEHGFVGVASAGSGYYVIALADPNVQQGALAGRLRSLGSHVREAFSQLD
;
A
#
# COMPACT_ATOMS: atom_id res chain seq x y z
N MET A 1 -13.64 17.17 8.41
CA MET A 1 -14.39 16.09 9.10
C MET A 1 -14.84 15.09 8.04
N ILE A 2 -14.19 13.91 7.94
CA ILE A 2 -14.69 12.86 7.05
C ILE A 2 -16.12 12.59 7.45
N ARG A 3 -17.02 12.57 6.47
CA ARG A 3 -18.31 11.90 6.67
C ARG A 3 -17.99 10.41 6.70
N SER A 4 -17.69 9.86 7.88
CA SER A 4 -17.45 8.42 8.13
C SER A 4 -18.37 7.50 7.29
N ARG A 5 -19.57 8.01 6.95
CA ARG A 5 -20.55 7.48 6.00
C ARG A 5 -20.01 7.06 4.61
N SER A 6 -18.93 7.66 4.07
CA SER A 6 -18.47 7.35 2.70
C SER A 6 -17.44 6.23 2.61
N ILE A 7 -16.73 5.93 3.71
CA ILE A 7 -15.70 4.87 3.72
C ILE A 7 -16.33 3.50 3.39
N PRO A 8 -17.45 3.08 4.03
CA PRO A 8 -18.08 1.80 3.71
C PRO A 8 -18.48 1.66 2.24
N THR A 9 -18.96 2.73 1.59
CA THR A 9 -19.35 2.72 0.17
C THR A 9 -18.16 2.55 -0.77
N VAL A 10 -16.97 3.00 -0.38
CA VAL A 10 -15.75 2.82 -1.18
C VAL A 10 -15.23 1.39 -1.02
N LEU A 11 -15.22 0.87 0.21
CA LEU A 11 -14.81 -0.52 0.49
C LEU A 11 -15.73 -1.54 -0.19
N SER A 12 -17.04 -1.28 -0.23
CA SER A 12 -18.02 -2.18 -0.85
C SER A 12 -17.78 -2.41 -2.35
N ARG A 13 -17.10 -1.50 -3.04
CA ARG A 13 -16.80 -1.63 -4.47
C ARG A 13 -15.72 -2.66 -4.77
N ALA A 14 -14.92 -3.05 -3.78
CA ALA A 14 -13.89 -4.06 -3.95
C ALA A 14 -14.37 -5.49 -3.64
N ILE A 15 -15.55 -5.64 -3.03
CA ILE A 15 -16.21 -6.92 -2.82
C ILE A 15 -16.66 -7.52 -4.14
N GLY A 16 -16.59 -8.85 -4.25
CA GLY A 16 -16.90 -9.61 -5.46
C GLY A 16 -15.69 -10.37 -5.98
N ASP A 17 -15.90 -11.22 -6.98
CA ASP A 17 -14.85 -12.06 -7.59
C ASP A 17 -14.07 -12.90 -6.58
N GLY A 18 -14.79 -13.45 -5.58
CA GLY A 18 -14.23 -14.24 -4.50
C GLY A 18 -13.62 -13.41 -3.36
N ILE A 19 -13.77 -12.09 -3.33
CA ILE A 19 -13.42 -11.25 -2.18
C ILE A 19 -14.65 -11.07 -1.28
N HIS A 20 -14.52 -11.44 -0.01
CA HIS A 20 -15.63 -11.56 0.94
C HIS A 20 -15.69 -10.44 1.97
N ALA A 21 -14.52 -9.97 2.39
CA ALA A 21 -14.41 -8.88 3.33
C ALA A 21 -13.27 -7.95 2.93
N ILE A 22 -13.47 -6.66 3.17
CA ILE A 22 -12.47 -5.60 3.07
C ILE A 22 -12.37 -4.90 4.41
N LEU A 23 -11.15 -4.73 4.90
CA LEU A 23 -10.85 -4.02 6.14
C LEU A 23 -9.98 -2.80 5.83
N LEU A 24 -10.18 -1.72 6.58
CA LEU A 24 -9.32 -0.55 6.61
C LEU A 24 -8.78 -0.43 8.03
N ILE A 25 -7.45 -0.47 8.16
CA ILE A 25 -6.76 -0.40 9.45
C ILE A 25 -5.72 0.71 9.44
N ASP A 26 -5.33 1.17 10.62
CA ASP A 26 -4.17 2.03 10.81
C ASP A 26 -2.86 1.22 10.99
N ALA A 27 -1.75 1.91 11.22
CA ALA A 27 -0.44 1.31 11.46
C ALA A 27 -0.32 0.56 12.79
N ASN A 28 -1.23 0.82 13.74
CA ASN A 28 -1.28 0.16 15.04
C ASN A 28 -2.18 -1.08 15.03
N GLY A 29 -2.85 -1.35 13.89
CA GLY A 29 -3.80 -2.45 13.78
C GLY A 29 -5.22 -2.10 14.21
N GLU A 30 -5.52 -0.82 14.47
CA GLU A 30 -6.86 -0.36 14.82
C GLU A 30 -7.78 -0.43 13.60
N LEU A 31 -8.95 -1.06 13.77
CA LEU A 31 -9.95 -1.19 12.71
C LEU A 31 -10.73 0.12 12.52
N LEU A 32 -10.47 0.82 11.43
CA LEU A 32 -11.13 2.07 11.08
C LEU A 32 -12.42 1.86 10.28
N GLY A 33 -12.53 0.73 9.59
CA GLY A 33 -13.72 0.35 8.84
C GLY A 33 -13.65 -1.07 8.31
N SER A 34 -14.80 -1.71 8.21
CA SER A 34 -14.94 -3.02 7.59
C SER A 34 -16.17 -3.04 6.69
N TYR A 35 -16.11 -3.86 5.64
CA TYR A 35 -17.25 -4.15 4.80
C TYR A 35 -17.21 -5.61 4.35
N GLY A 36 -18.36 -6.27 4.37
CA GLY A 36 -18.48 -7.69 4.07
C GLY A 36 -18.37 -8.58 5.31
N SER A 37 -18.37 -9.89 5.09
CA SER A 37 -18.25 -10.90 6.13
C SER A 37 -17.23 -11.92 5.67
N PRO A 38 -16.38 -12.46 6.55
CA PRO A 38 -15.45 -13.53 6.17
C PRO A 38 -16.24 -14.70 5.57
N PRO A 39 -15.69 -15.43 4.58
CA PRO A 39 -16.41 -16.50 3.94
C PRO A 39 -16.73 -17.62 4.94
N PRO A 40 -17.90 -18.27 4.80
CA PRO A 40 -18.22 -19.43 5.61
C PRO A 40 -17.25 -20.56 5.26
N THR A 41 -16.67 -21.23 6.26
CA THR A 41 -15.81 -22.39 6.01
C THR A 41 -16.62 -23.48 5.31
N HIS A 42 -16.18 -23.85 4.10
CA HIS A 42 -16.70 -25.01 3.38
C HIS A 42 -16.25 -26.29 4.08
N GLU A 43 -16.97 -26.68 5.14
CA GLU A 43 -16.94 -28.08 5.58
C GLU A 43 -17.61 -28.93 4.49
N PRO A 44 -16.94 -29.98 3.97
CA PRO A 44 -17.56 -30.89 3.03
C PRO A 44 -18.73 -31.60 3.73
N ASP A 45 -19.94 -31.36 3.21
CA ASP A 45 -21.18 -32.04 3.59
C ASP A 45 -21.01 -33.56 3.53
N ASN A 46 -20.62 -34.17 4.65
CA ASN A 46 -20.85 -35.59 4.89
C ASN A 46 -22.02 -35.71 5.87
N ALA A 47 -23.17 -36.03 5.27
CA ALA A 47 -24.49 -36.12 5.84
C ALA A 47 -24.63 -37.09 7.03
N ALA A 48 -25.38 -36.67 8.06
CA ALA A 48 -26.68 -37.25 8.47
C ALA A 48 -27.05 -36.93 9.94
N GLY A 49 -28.28 -36.43 10.16
CA GLY A 49 -28.97 -36.41 11.45
C GLY A 49 -29.29 -35.00 11.98
N ILE A 50 -30.35 -34.33 11.50
CA ILE A 50 -31.74 -34.41 11.98
C ILE A 50 -31.94 -33.92 13.43
N LEU A 51 -32.55 -32.72 13.52
CA LEU A 51 -33.25 -32.08 14.65
C LEU A 51 -32.39 -31.61 15.85
N SER A 52 -32.20 -30.29 15.98
CA SER A 52 -32.89 -29.50 17.01
C SER A 52 -32.44 -28.04 16.96
N SER A 53 -33.44 -27.14 16.86
CA SER A 53 -33.34 -25.73 17.18
C SER A 53 -33.24 -25.58 18.70
N VAL A 54 -32.36 -24.68 19.17
CA VAL A 54 -32.37 -23.88 20.42
C VAL A 54 -30.93 -23.73 20.92
N VAL A 55 -30.38 -22.52 20.74
CA VAL A 55 -29.14 -21.98 21.34
C VAL A 55 -27.91 -22.89 21.20
N ASN A 56 -27.32 -22.94 20.01
CA ASN A 56 -25.97 -23.47 19.83
C ASN A 56 -25.00 -22.32 19.55
N PRO A 57 -24.05 -22.02 20.45
CA PRO A 57 -22.86 -21.26 20.09
C PRO A 57 -21.99 -22.18 19.25
N ASN A 58 -22.21 -22.21 17.93
CA ASN A 58 -21.39 -23.00 17.03
C ASN A 58 -20.00 -22.34 16.94
N PRO A 59 -18.93 -22.87 17.55
CA PRO A 59 -17.66 -22.17 17.69
C PRO A 59 -16.66 -22.52 16.58
N LEU A 60 -17.11 -23.01 15.42
CA LEU A 60 -16.22 -23.72 14.50
C LEU A 60 -16.42 -23.44 13.00
N LYS A 61 -17.13 -22.37 12.61
CA LYS A 61 -17.43 -22.11 11.19
C LYS A 61 -17.12 -20.70 10.67
N ASP A 62 -16.40 -19.94 11.48
CA ASP A 62 -15.95 -18.60 11.14
C ASP A 62 -14.44 -18.63 10.92
N TRP A 63 -13.90 -17.70 10.13
CA TRP A 63 -12.47 -17.39 10.19
C TRP A 63 -12.08 -17.34 11.67
N PRO A 64 -11.02 -18.06 12.11
CA PRO A 64 -10.73 -18.22 13.54
C PRO A 64 -10.36 -16.91 14.25
N LEU A 65 -10.35 -15.79 13.53
CA LEU A 65 -9.96 -14.47 13.97
C LEU A 65 -11.05 -13.47 13.57
N ASP A 66 -11.44 -12.63 14.51
CA ASP A 66 -12.27 -11.47 14.22
C ASP A 66 -11.49 -10.44 13.38
N ALA A 67 -12.21 -9.53 12.72
CA ALA A 67 -11.59 -8.54 11.84
C ALA A 67 -10.55 -7.67 12.55
N ALA A 68 -10.73 -7.40 13.85
CA ALA A 68 -9.77 -6.64 14.65
C ALA A 68 -8.48 -7.44 14.88
N SER A 69 -8.55 -8.72 15.23
CA SER A 69 -7.35 -9.56 15.38
C SER A 69 -6.60 -9.73 14.06
N ILE A 70 -7.32 -9.89 12.94
CA ILE A 70 -6.71 -9.92 11.60
C ILE A 70 -6.01 -8.58 11.33
N GLY A 71 -6.66 -7.46 11.64
CA GLY A 71 -6.09 -6.13 11.47
C GLY A 71 -4.79 -5.94 12.25
N ALA A 72 -4.79 -6.29 13.53
CA ALA A 72 -3.62 -6.25 14.39
C ALA A 72 -2.47 -7.10 13.84
N LEU A 73 -2.72 -8.37 13.54
CA LEU A 73 -1.70 -9.27 12.99
C LEU A 73 -1.11 -8.73 11.68
N ILE A 74 -1.96 -8.25 10.77
CA ILE A 74 -1.50 -7.75 9.47
C ILE A 74 -0.72 -6.45 9.60
N SER A 75 -1.06 -5.56 10.55
CA SER A 75 -0.27 -4.35 10.79
C SER A 75 1.17 -4.67 11.22
N GLU A 76 1.35 -5.67 12.08
CA GLU A 76 2.68 -6.12 12.53
C GLU A 76 3.48 -6.68 11.36
N VAL A 77 2.89 -7.63 10.61
CA VAL A 77 3.53 -8.24 9.45
C VAL A 77 3.88 -7.20 8.38
N ALA A 78 2.95 -6.30 8.05
CA ALA A 78 3.18 -5.22 7.08
C ALA A 78 4.30 -4.26 7.55
N GLY A 79 4.34 -3.95 8.84
CA GLY A 79 5.39 -3.15 9.45
C GLY A 79 6.77 -3.81 9.32
N ASP A 80 6.85 -5.12 9.57
CA ASP A 80 8.07 -5.89 9.43
C ASP A 80 8.59 -5.92 8.00
N TYR A 81 7.72 -6.19 7.02
CA TYR A 81 8.11 -6.16 5.60
C TYR A 81 8.51 -4.77 5.11
N LYS A 82 7.85 -3.72 5.62
CA LYS A 82 8.24 -2.34 5.32
C LYS A 82 9.65 -2.05 5.85
N ARG A 83 9.91 -2.33 7.12
CA ARG A 83 11.22 -2.15 7.75
C ARG A 83 12.31 -2.96 7.04
N LEU A 84 12.05 -4.23 6.75
CA LEU A 84 12.99 -5.07 6.01
C LEU A 84 13.27 -4.52 4.60
N GLY A 85 12.25 -3.99 3.92
CA GLY A 85 12.41 -3.32 2.64
C GLY A 85 13.33 -2.09 2.71
N GLU A 86 13.21 -1.30 3.77
CA GLU A 86 14.08 -0.14 4.03
C GLU A 86 15.53 -0.57 4.28
N GLU A 87 15.75 -1.62 5.08
CA GLU A 87 17.08 -2.19 5.33
C GLU A 87 17.74 -2.72 4.04
N LEU A 88 16.96 -3.41 3.19
CA LEU A 88 17.46 -3.92 1.91
C LEU A 88 17.90 -2.81 0.95
N VAL A 89 17.23 -1.65 0.97
CA VAL A 89 17.62 -0.50 0.15
C VAL A 89 18.91 0.16 0.60
N LEU A 90 19.28 0.04 1.88
CA LEU A 90 20.58 0.50 2.37
C LEU A 90 21.73 -0.42 1.92
N LEU A 91 21.43 -1.71 1.72
CA LEU A 91 22.41 -2.69 1.24
C LEU A 91 22.68 -2.61 -0.27
N ASP A 92 21.88 -1.85 -1.03
CA ASP A 92 22.10 -1.67 -2.47
C ASP A 92 23.36 -0.81 -2.71
N PRO A 93 24.44 -1.36 -3.31
CA PRO A 93 25.66 -0.62 -3.58
C PRO A 93 25.45 0.55 -4.55
N GLU A 94 24.44 0.47 -5.44
CA GLU A 94 24.12 1.56 -6.36
C GLU A 94 23.52 2.76 -5.62
N ASN A 95 22.77 2.50 -4.54
CA ASN A 95 22.25 3.55 -3.67
C ASN A 95 23.37 4.24 -2.90
N SER A 96 24.36 3.48 -2.42
CA SER A 96 25.57 4.02 -1.76
C SER A 96 26.41 4.91 -2.68
N ARG A 97 26.47 4.60 -3.99
CA ARG A 97 27.15 5.44 -4.99
C ARG A 97 26.45 6.78 -5.18
N ARG A 98 25.12 6.77 -5.32
CA ARG A 98 24.32 7.99 -5.54
C ARG A 98 24.34 8.94 -4.34
N SER A 99 24.36 8.41 -3.12
CA SER A 99 24.45 9.24 -1.92
C SER A 99 25.82 9.93 -1.79
N SER A 100 26.91 9.28 -2.22
CA SER A 100 28.23 9.90 -2.26
C SER A 100 28.34 11.04 -3.30
N GLU A 101 27.68 10.89 -4.46
CA GLU A 101 27.70 11.89 -5.53
C GLU A 101 26.90 13.16 -5.18
N LYS A 102 25.83 13.00 -4.38
CA LYS A 102 25.00 14.12 -3.91
C LYS A 102 25.64 14.91 -2.76
N GLN A 103 26.69 14.38 -2.13
CA GLN A 103 27.39 15.02 -1.02
C GLN A 103 28.57 15.89 -1.48
N MET A 104 28.89 15.94 -2.79
CA MET A 104 29.68 17.04 -3.34
C MET A 104 28.83 18.32 -3.29
N SER A 105 29.09 19.11 -2.26
CA SER A 105 28.42 20.36 -1.98
C SER A 105 28.50 21.32 -3.17
N ASP A 106 27.42 22.08 -3.41
CA ASP A 106 27.38 23.16 -4.40
C ASP A 106 28.49 24.21 -4.16
N ASP A 107 29.01 24.30 -2.93
CA ASP A 107 30.15 25.14 -2.56
C ASP A 107 31.47 24.73 -3.25
N ASP A 108 31.73 23.43 -3.38
CA ASP A 108 32.93 22.94 -4.09
C ASP A 108 32.77 23.08 -5.60
N ARG A 109 31.54 22.93 -6.10
CA ARG A 109 31.23 23.12 -7.53
C ARG A 109 31.36 24.58 -7.96
N GLN A 110 30.98 25.53 -7.10
CA GLN A 110 31.19 26.97 -7.35
C GLN A 110 32.68 27.35 -7.34
N LYS A 111 33.51 26.74 -6.47
CA LYS A 111 34.96 26.98 -6.48
C LYS A 111 35.66 26.45 -7.74
N MET A 112 35.14 25.38 -8.33
CA MET A 112 35.74 24.80 -9.54
C MET A 112 35.42 25.64 -10.79
N MET A 113 34.23 26.23 -10.90
CA MET A 113 33.85 27.10 -12.02
C MET A 113 34.56 28.46 -12.04
N GLN A 114 35.08 28.96 -10.91
CA GLN A 114 35.87 30.21 -10.89
C GLN A 114 37.30 30.06 -11.45
N ARG A 115 37.75 28.83 -11.76
CA ARG A 115 39.12 28.59 -12.22
C ARG A 115 39.30 28.52 -13.74
N GLU A 116 38.20 28.49 -14.51
CA GLU A 116 38.26 28.33 -15.98
C GLU A 116 37.84 29.56 -16.79
N SER A 117 37.51 30.70 -16.14
CA SER A 117 37.10 31.93 -16.84
C SER A 117 38.25 32.77 -17.41
N ALA A 118 39.31 32.13 -17.92
CA ALA A 118 40.40 32.80 -18.65
C ALA A 118 40.78 32.02 -19.91
N SER A 119 39.84 31.85 -20.85
CA SER A 119 40.18 31.57 -22.25
C SER A 119 39.00 31.92 -23.17
N SER A 120 39.30 32.71 -24.19
CA SER A 120 38.38 33.48 -25.03
C SER A 120 37.95 32.77 -26.33
N GLY A 121 36.84 33.25 -26.91
CA GLY A 121 36.42 33.09 -28.32
C GLY A 121 35.40 31.97 -28.55
N ASP A 122 34.39 32.05 -29.41
CA ASP A 122 34.02 32.98 -30.49
C ASP A 122 32.62 32.53 -31.00
N GLU A 123 31.97 33.35 -31.84
CA GLU A 123 30.54 33.41 -32.22
C GLU A 123 29.87 32.17 -32.88
N GLY A 124 28.54 32.08 -32.75
CA GLY A 124 27.71 31.18 -33.58
C GLY A 124 26.20 31.15 -33.26
N VAL A 125 25.39 31.75 -34.14
CA VAL A 125 23.94 32.06 -34.06
C VAL A 125 23.00 30.85 -34.33
N LYS A 126 21.80 30.87 -33.71
CA LYS A 126 20.42 30.53 -34.21
C LYS A 126 19.64 29.62 -33.23
N GLU A 127 18.61 30.13 -32.54
CA GLU A 127 17.22 30.36 -32.98
C GLU A 127 16.43 29.05 -33.19
N SER A 128 15.58 28.66 -32.22
CA SER A 128 14.13 28.40 -32.42
C SER A 128 13.46 27.59 -31.30
N ALA A 129 12.21 28.00 -31.05
CA ALA A 129 11.05 27.25 -30.58
C ALA A 129 10.92 26.91 -29.09
N ALA A 130 10.08 27.72 -28.45
CA ALA A 130 9.43 27.48 -27.18
C ALA A 130 8.58 26.20 -27.18
N ALA A 131 8.87 25.30 -26.25
CA ALA A 131 7.91 24.33 -25.73
C ALA A 131 7.88 24.49 -24.20
N ALA A 132 6.85 25.17 -23.72
CA ALA A 132 6.57 25.34 -22.30
C ALA A 132 6.14 23.99 -21.70
N SER A 133 7.11 23.18 -21.26
CA SER A 133 6.82 22.13 -20.28
C SER A 133 6.76 22.81 -18.91
N LYS A 134 5.56 22.88 -18.34
CA LYS A 134 5.35 23.23 -16.93
C LYS A 134 6.06 22.17 -16.08
N GLY A 135 7.34 22.43 -15.78
CA GLY A 135 8.09 21.76 -14.74
C GLY A 135 7.52 22.14 -13.39
N GLY A 136 6.44 21.47 -13.00
CA GLY A 136 6.01 21.41 -11.61
C GLY A 136 7.13 20.74 -10.82
N LYS A 137 8.02 21.57 -10.28
CA LYS A 137 9.06 21.16 -9.35
C LYS A 137 8.34 20.82 -8.04
N GLU A 138 7.67 19.67 -8.03
CA GLU A 138 7.15 19.06 -6.80
C GLU A 138 8.38 18.86 -5.92
N LYS A 139 8.46 19.71 -4.89
CA LYS A 139 9.45 19.64 -3.83
C LYS A 139 9.13 18.35 -3.08
N GLY A 140 9.61 17.24 -3.65
CA GLY A 140 9.33 15.88 -3.21
C GLY A 140 9.66 15.78 -1.74
N SER A 141 8.61 15.64 -0.93
CA SER A 141 8.73 15.19 0.44
C SER A 141 9.64 13.96 0.43
N LEU A 142 10.70 14.01 1.24
CA LEU A 142 11.72 12.96 1.40
C LEU A 142 11.18 11.70 2.07
N ASP A 143 9.90 11.41 1.89
CA ASP A 143 9.26 10.15 2.28
C ASP A 143 9.47 9.11 1.16
N SER A 144 10.69 9.07 0.59
CA SER A 144 11.12 8.04 -0.35
C SER A 144 11.44 6.72 0.35
N GLY A 145 10.88 6.53 1.55
CA GLY A 145 10.84 5.25 2.24
C GLY A 145 10.21 4.22 1.32
N VAL A 146 10.71 3.00 1.42
CA VAL A 146 10.30 1.88 0.58
C VAL A 146 8.82 1.62 0.83
N ASN A 147 7.97 2.19 -0.02
CA ASN A 147 6.53 2.07 0.13
C ASN A 147 6.09 0.70 -0.37
N MET A 148 5.83 -0.21 0.58
CA MET A 148 5.19 -1.48 0.31
C MET A 148 3.88 -1.24 -0.46
N LYS A 149 3.88 -1.58 -1.76
CA LYS A 149 2.71 -1.34 -2.63
C LYS A 149 1.57 -2.32 -2.34
N SER A 150 1.91 -3.60 -2.21
CA SER A 150 0.97 -4.67 -1.90
C SER A 150 1.70 -5.91 -1.40
N LEU A 151 1.04 -6.65 -0.51
CA LEU A 151 1.45 -7.96 0.00
C LEU A 151 0.28 -8.93 -0.22
N VAL A 152 0.56 -10.17 -0.58
CA VAL A 152 -0.45 -11.24 -0.67
C VAL A 152 0.06 -12.40 0.17
N ILE A 153 -0.78 -12.84 1.11
CA ILE A 153 -0.48 -13.93 2.04
C ILE A 153 -1.43 -15.07 1.71
N GLU A 154 -0.87 -16.25 1.46
CA GLU A 154 -1.63 -17.49 1.28
C GLU A 154 -1.88 -18.14 2.65
N LEU A 155 -3.14 -18.46 2.91
CA LEU A 155 -3.59 -19.20 4.09
C LEU A 155 -4.28 -20.48 3.63
N GLU A 156 -4.47 -21.44 4.54
CA GLU A 156 -5.17 -22.70 4.25
C GLU A 156 -6.58 -22.50 3.65
N HIS A 157 -7.23 -21.39 4.02
CA HIS A 157 -8.63 -21.11 3.67
C HIS A 157 -8.79 -20.04 2.57
N GLY A 158 -7.69 -19.52 2.02
CA GLY A 158 -7.74 -18.49 0.97
C GLY A 158 -6.58 -17.51 0.99
N PHE A 159 -6.79 -16.31 0.46
CA PHE A 159 -5.78 -15.27 0.40
C PHE A 159 -6.13 -14.07 1.26
N VAL A 160 -5.11 -13.49 1.89
CA VAL A 160 -5.15 -12.17 2.50
C VAL A 160 -4.33 -11.22 1.65
N GLY A 161 -5.01 -10.31 0.96
CA GLY A 161 -4.35 -9.23 0.24
C GLY A 161 -4.22 -8.00 1.12
N VAL A 162 -3.10 -7.30 1.05
CA VAL A 162 -2.82 -6.06 1.77
C VAL A 162 -2.29 -5.02 0.79
N ALA A 163 -2.76 -3.77 0.87
CA ALA A 163 -2.18 -2.65 0.13
C ALA A 163 -2.07 -1.42 1.02
N SER A 164 -1.01 -0.63 0.82
CA SER A 164 -0.85 0.66 1.49
C SER A 164 -1.90 1.65 0.98
N ALA A 165 -2.49 2.38 1.92
CA ALA A 165 -3.45 3.45 1.67
C ALA A 165 -2.96 4.81 2.21
N GLY A 166 -1.64 4.96 2.40
CA GLY A 166 -1.02 6.17 2.94
C GLY A 166 0.09 5.86 3.95
N SER A 167 0.65 6.91 4.55
CA SER A 167 1.65 6.82 5.62
C SER A 167 0.98 6.34 6.91
N GLY A 168 0.76 5.03 7.00
CA GLY A 168 0.20 4.39 8.20
C GLY A 168 -1.25 3.93 8.09
N TYR A 169 -1.76 3.71 6.87
CA TYR A 169 -3.05 3.06 6.66
C TYR A 169 -2.90 1.88 5.70
N TYR A 170 -3.65 0.82 5.96
CA TYR A 170 -3.67 -0.37 5.11
C TYR A 170 -5.10 -0.78 4.77
N VAL A 171 -5.29 -1.22 3.53
CA VAL A 171 -6.52 -1.89 3.08
C VAL A 171 -6.22 -3.37 2.94
N ILE A 172 -7.06 -4.19 3.57
CA ILE A 172 -6.94 -5.64 3.62
C ILE A 172 -8.15 -6.25 2.91
N ALA A 173 -7.94 -7.32 2.13
CA ALA A 173 -9.00 -8.14 1.57
C ALA A 173 -8.85 -9.59 2.01
N LEU A 174 -9.97 -10.21 2.38
CA LEU A 174 -10.09 -11.66 2.58
C LEU A 174 -10.74 -12.28 1.35
N ALA A 175 -10.08 -13.23 0.71
CA ALA A 175 -10.47 -13.78 -0.59
C ALA A 175 -10.39 -15.31 -0.65
N ASP A 176 -11.19 -15.92 -1.52
CA ASP A 176 -11.17 -17.36 -1.80
C ASP A 176 -9.81 -17.85 -2.33
N PRO A 177 -9.48 -19.15 -2.15
CA PRO A 177 -8.28 -19.75 -2.73
C PRO A 177 -8.28 -19.77 -4.26
N ASN A 178 -9.44 -19.57 -4.91
CA ASN A 178 -9.57 -19.54 -6.36
C ASN A 178 -9.35 -18.14 -6.96
N VAL A 179 -9.17 -17.11 -6.13
CA VAL A 179 -8.97 -15.73 -6.63
C VAL A 179 -7.59 -15.59 -7.26
N GLN A 180 -7.53 -14.98 -8.44
CA GLN A 180 -6.25 -14.66 -9.07
C GLN A 180 -5.50 -13.59 -8.25
N GLN A 181 -4.34 -13.95 -7.70
CA GLN A 181 -3.53 -13.06 -6.85
C GLN A 181 -3.20 -11.72 -7.52
N GLY A 182 -2.94 -11.73 -8.84
CA GLY A 182 -2.69 -10.50 -9.61
C GLY A 182 -3.91 -9.57 -9.68
N ALA A 183 -5.11 -10.13 -9.82
CA ALA A 183 -6.37 -9.37 -9.82
C ALA A 183 -6.66 -8.80 -8.42
N LEU A 184 -6.46 -9.60 -7.37
CA LEU A 184 -6.57 -9.17 -5.97
C LEU A 184 -5.64 -7.99 -5.66
N ALA A 185 -4.34 -8.14 -5.95
CA ALA A 185 -3.33 -7.10 -5.72
C ALA A 185 -3.58 -5.84 -6.56
N GLY A 186 -4.04 -5.99 -7.81
CA GLY A 186 -4.43 -4.87 -8.67
C GLY A 186 -5.60 -4.08 -8.09
N ARG A 187 -6.66 -4.78 -7.66
CA ARG A 187 -7.85 -4.17 -7.06
C ARG A 187 -7.53 -3.45 -5.75
N LEU A 188 -6.77 -4.09 -4.87
CA LEU A 188 -6.35 -3.50 -3.60
C LEU A 188 -5.47 -2.27 -3.78
N ARG A 189 -4.53 -2.27 -4.73
CA ARG A 189 -3.72 -1.07 -5.03
C ARG A 189 -4.57 0.08 -5.56
N SER A 190 -5.53 -0.21 -6.43
CA SER A 190 -6.48 0.81 -6.89
C SER A 190 -7.29 1.37 -5.72
N LEU A 191 -7.84 0.50 -4.87
CA LEU A 191 -8.61 0.89 -3.69
C LEU A 191 -7.76 1.72 -2.71
N GLY A 192 -6.55 1.27 -2.39
CA GLY A 192 -5.60 1.98 -1.53
C GLY A 192 -5.26 3.37 -2.07
N SER A 193 -5.11 3.53 -3.39
CA SER A 193 -4.89 4.86 -3.99
C SER A 193 -6.09 5.79 -3.81
N HIS A 194 -7.32 5.29 -3.97
CA HIS A 194 -8.53 6.08 -3.75
C HIS A 194 -8.69 6.47 -2.28
N VAL A 195 -8.43 5.54 -1.36
CA VAL A 195 -8.50 5.79 0.08
C VAL A 195 -7.45 6.81 0.50
N ARG A 196 -6.21 6.70 -0.01
CA ARG A 196 -5.14 7.67 0.21
C ARG A 196 -5.52 9.06 -0.26
N GLU A 197 -6.09 9.18 -1.47
CA GLU A 197 -6.55 10.46 -2.00
C GLU A 197 -7.66 11.06 -1.12
N ALA A 198 -8.62 10.23 -0.69
CA ALA A 198 -9.67 10.66 0.22
C ALA A 198 -9.13 11.14 1.57
N PHE A 199 -8.08 10.52 2.11
CA PHE A 199 -7.42 10.96 3.34
C PHE A 199 -6.61 12.25 3.14
N SER A 200 -5.93 12.41 2.00
CA SER A 200 -5.14 13.62 1.71
C SER A 200 -5.95 14.92 1.63
N GLN A 201 -7.27 14.83 1.46
CA GLN A 201 -8.17 16.00 1.47
C GLN A 201 -8.52 16.47 2.89
N LEU A 202 -8.05 15.79 3.92
CA LEU A 202 -8.38 16.08 5.32
C LEU A 202 -7.28 16.84 6.06
N ASP A 203 -6.05 16.72 5.57
CA ASP A 203 -4.87 17.45 6.05
C ASP A 203 -4.78 18.82 5.38
#